data_AF-A0A3B0MHC3-F1
#
_entry.id   AF-A0A3B0MHC3-F1
#
_cell.length_a   1.000
_cell.length_b   1.000
_cell.length_c   1.000
_cell.angle_alpha   90.00
_cell.angle_beta   90.00
_cell.angle_gamma   90.00
#
_symmetry.space_group_name_H-M   'P 1'
#
loop_
_entity.id
_entity.type
_entity.pdbx_description
1 polymer ?
#
loop_
_entity_poly.entity_id
_entity_poly.type
_entity_poly.pdbx_seq_one_letter_code
_entity_poly.pdbx_strand_id
1 'polypeptide(L)'
;MTTEINKKDFWYAEWSFSLFVGLLSAGIFAGAHMYVVYGFGAFNEVAFVAMLRSGLDTGVFGAVAEFGASFLFARIIEGSLVGILDIGGALQTGLGLGVPALLLASGMNFLVTNFWASLMTGLVLGIVIGCIIIFARKFTVGQTNSTFGADVMMGAVNTSGRFLGPLIILAAMAASIPIGIGSLIGSLLFYIWKKQIAGGAILGAMVLGYFFPIAAQISKKIKKAIMNDLIIKQGKLINGQIVDILVRDSKIVAIGPDAAKEQQATKTIDLKGQLYISAGWIDAHTHCYPESPIYFDEPDLAGASCGVTTLVDAGSVGANDIDHFFAITRKVKTNVYSLLNIAKTGIIAQNELADMQQIEEASLQKAIADHPEFVVGIKARMSKSVVVENGITPLVKAKEIQKKSGLPLMVHIGNNPSNLDDIADLLTKGDIITHCFNGRPNRILDDNGNLKPSIQRALARGVILDVGHGGESFSFKVAEQALRIGTYPDIISSDIYHKNRINGPVYSLAFVMTKFLFMGFSIQQIIDCVTKKAADLLHLKGKGYLDVGMHADFTIFDLKEERTELSDAEGEVRFGSHKFVTVVAIVGGTAIVSTESESEYAIDL
;
A
#
# COMPACT_ATOMS: atom_id res chain seq x y z
N MET A 1 -2.26 -15.31 -70.84
CA MET A 1 -2.13 -13.92 -71.28
C MET A 1 -1.13 -13.23 -70.37
N THR A 2 -0.02 -12.82 -70.96
CA THR A 2 1.05 -12.00 -70.39
C THR A 2 0.49 -10.66 -69.93
N THR A 3 0.22 -10.49 -68.64
CA THR A 3 0.14 -9.16 -68.05
C THR A 3 1.56 -8.69 -67.84
N GLU A 4 2.08 -7.91 -68.79
CA GLU A 4 3.15 -6.98 -68.49
C GLU A 4 2.67 -6.12 -67.32
N ILE A 5 3.19 -6.38 -66.12
CA ILE A 5 2.99 -5.51 -64.97
C ILE A 5 3.58 -4.17 -65.38
N ASN A 6 2.72 -3.18 -65.56
CA ASN A 6 3.10 -1.85 -66.00
C ASN A 6 4.05 -1.27 -64.94
N LYS A 7 5.36 -1.36 -65.18
CA LYS A 7 6.44 -0.84 -64.30
C LYS A 7 6.36 0.68 -64.07
N LYS A 8 5.35 1.35 -64.61
CA LYS A 8 5.07 2.79 -64.46
C LYS A 8 4.05 3.12 -63.36
N ASP A 9 3.36 2.14 -62.80
CA ASP A 9 2.43 2.38 -61.71
C ASP A 9 3.20 2.63 -60.40
N PHE A 10 2.82 3.68 -59.65
CA PHE A 10 3.60 4.23 -58.52
C PHE A 10 4.00 3.16 -57.50
N TRP A 11 3.10 2.23 -57.24
CA TRP A 11 3.27 1.15 -56.28
C TRP A 11 4.28 0.07 -56.69
N TYR A 12 4.65 0.02 -57.97
CA TYR A 12 5.60 -0.96 -58.54
C TYR A 12 6.91 -0.32 -59.03
N ALA A 13 7.01 1.01 -58.99
CA ALA A 13 8.20 1.71 -59.44
C ALA A 13 9.32 1.63 -58.40
N GLU A 14 10.53 1.24 -58.80
CA GLU A 14 11.66 1.11 -57.85
C GLU A 14 11.97 2.42 -57.11
N TRP A 15 11.73 3.58 -57.72
CA TRP A 15 11.97 4.88 -57.08
C TRP A 15 10.99 5.20 -55.94
N SER A 16 9.78 4.60 -55.93
CA SER A 16 8.80 4.84 -54.85
C SER A 16 9.25 4.21 -53.53
N PHE A 17 10.09 3.17 -53.59
CA PHE A 17 10.74 2.60 -52.42
C PHE A 17 11.63 3.63 -51.71
N SER A 18 12.47 4.38 -52.43
CA SER A 18 13.29 5.43 -51.82
C SER A 18 12.46 6.52 -51.16
N LEU A 19 11.33 6.90 -51.79
CA LEU A 19 10.41 7.87 -51.21
C LEU A 19 9.76 7.34 -49.93
N PHE A 20 9.35 6.06 -49.92
CA PHE A 20 8.75 5.43 -48.75
C PHE A 20 9.74 5.31 -47.58
N VAL A 21 10.97 4.87 -47.86
CA VAL A 21 12.06 4.83 -46.86
C VAL A 21 12.35 6.24 -46.34
N GLY A 22 12.32 7.26 -47.21
CA GLY A 22 12.42 8.66 -46.83
C GLY A 22 11.34 9.10 -45.83
N LEU A 23 10.07 8.87 -46.14
CA LEU A 23 8.95 9.27 -45.27
C LEU A 23 8.98 8.55 -43.92
N LEU A 24 9.31 7.26 -43.92
CA LEU A 24 9.41 6.46 -42.69
C LEU A 24 10.60 6.95 -41.83
N SER A 25 11.74 7.22 -42.47
CA SER A 25 12.93 7.78 -41.82
C SER A 25 12.68 9.16 -41.22
N ALA A 26 11.90 10.00 -41.90
CA ALA A 26 11.50 11.31 -41.38
C ALA A 26 10.74 11.19 -40.05
N GLY A 27 9.77 10.26 -39.97
CA GLY A 27 9.01 10.00 -38.75
C GLY A 27 9.87 9.45 -37.62
N ILE A 28 10.75 8.48 -37.92
CA ILE A 28 11.68 7.90 -36.92
C ILE A 28 12.62 8.97 -36.37
N PHE A 29 13.23 9.77 -37.24
CA PHE A 29 14.19 10.80 -36.84
C PHE A 29 13.50 11.92 -36.04
N ALA A 30 12.27 12.29 -36.41
CA ALA A 30 11.44 13.19 -35.60
C ALA A 30 11.08 12.62 -34.21
N GLY A 31 10.91 11.30 -34.09
CA GLY A 31 10.77 10.63 -32.79
C GLY A 31 12.04 10.74 -31.93
N ALA A 32 13.22 10.64 -32.54
CA ALA A 32 14.49 10.87 -31.86
C ALA A 32 14.60 12.31 -31.34
N HIS A 33 14.20 13.30 -32.15
CA HIS A 33 14.08 14.68 -31.70
C HIS A 33 13.15 14.83 -30.49
N MET A 34 11.95 14.23 -30.55
CA MET A 34 11.00 14.26 -29.43
C MET A 34 11.64 13.70 -28.15
N TYR A 35 12.39 12.61 -28.28
CA TYR A 35 13.08 12.00 -27.15
C TYR A 35 14.19 12.89 -26.59
N VAL A 36 15.04 13.47 -27.45
CA VAL A 36 16.16 14.33 -27.04
C VAL A 36 15.68 15.60 -26.36
N VAL A 37 14.58 16.21 -26.85
CA VAL A 37 14.09 17.50 -26.34
C VAL A 37 13.11 17.36 -25.19
N TYR A 38 12.21 16.37 -25.24
CA TYR A 38 11.08 16.24 -24.31
C TYR A 38 11.13 14.98 -23.44
N GLY A 39 12.07 14.06 -23.70
CA GLY A 39 12.24 12.83 -22.92
C GLY A 39 11.27 11.70 -23.26
N PHE A 40 10.44 11.84 -24.29
CA PHE A 40 9.51 10.79 -24.76
C PHE A 40 9.41 10.77 -26.29
N GLY A 41 8.93 9.67 -26.88
CA GLY A 41 8.70 9.57 -28.33
C GLY A 41 9.75 8.80 -29.14
N ALA A 42 10.70 8.12 -28.49
CA ALA A 42 11.59 7.18 -29.17
C ALA A 42 10.81 5.92 -29.61
N PHE A 43 11.00 5.48 -30.84
CA PHE A 43 10.35 4.29 -31.43
C PHE A 43 11.16 3.01 -31.24
N ASN A 44 12.08 3.00 -30.26
CA ASN A 44 13.12 1.99 -30.10
C ASN A 44 12.92 1.17 -28.83
N GLU A 45 13.61 0.03 -28.76
CA GLU A 45 13.68 -0.80 -27.55
C GLU A 45 14.36 -0.04 -26.39
N VAL A 46 13.90 -0.30 -25.16
CA VAL A 46 14.26 0.42 -23.93
C VAL A 46 15.77 0.43 -23.67
N ALA A 47 16.48 -0.67 -23.95
CA ALA A 47 17.92 -0.78 -23.77
C ALA A 47 18.70 0.16 -24.70
N PHE A 48 18.21 0.39 -25.93
CA PHE A 48 18.87 1.30 -26.87
C PHE A 48 18.57 2.77 -26.58
N VAL A 49 17.36 3.05 -26.08
CA VAL A 49 16.99 4.38 -25.58
C VAL A 49 17.83 4.76 -24.36
N ALA A 50 18.12 3.81 -23.46
CA ALA A 50 18.99 4.01 -22.32
C ALA A 50 20.45 4.36 -22.71
N MET A 51 20.95 3.78 -23.82
CA MET A 51 22.26 4.12 -24.37
C MET A 51 22.32 5.58 -24.84
N LEU A 52 21.33 6.04 -25.63
CA LEU A 52 21.25 7.45 -26.04
C LEU A 52 21.10 8.38 -24.84
N ARG A 53 20.32 7.98 -23.83
CA ARG A 53 20.17 8.72 -22.57
C ARG A 53 21.50 8.90 -21.85
N SER A 54 22.27 7.83 -21.73
CA SER A 54 23.62 7.87 -21.16
C SER A 54 24.52 8.85 -21.90
N GLY A 55 24.44 8.91 -23.24
CA GLY A 55 25.17 9.90 -24.03
C GLY A 55 24.73 11.34 -23.76
N LEU A 56 23.41 11.58 -23.61
CA LEU A 56 22.88 12.91 -23.25
C LEU A 56 23.31 13.35 -21.85
N ASP A 57 23.36 12.43 -20.89
CA ASP A 57 23.71 12.73 -19.50
C ASP A 57 25.23 12.89 -19.32
N THR A 58 26.06 12.14 -20.07
CA THR A 58 27.53 12.14 -19.94
C THR A 58 28.26 13.00 -20.97
N GLY A 59 27.59 13.40 -22.05
CA GLY A 59 28.21 14.03 -23.22
C GLY A 59 29.02 13.07 -24.10
N VAL A 60 29.06 11.77 -23.78
CA VAL A 60 29.84 10.75 -24.51
C VAL A 60 28.91 9.90 -25.37
N PHE A 61 28.89 10.17 -26.67
CA PHE A 61 28.00 9.50 -27.62
C PHE A 61 28.63 8.31 -28.38
N GLY A 62 29.92 8.04 -28.15
CA GLY A 62 30.71 7.09 -28.96
C GLY A 62 30.11 5.69 -29.08
N ALA A 63 29.70 5.10 -27.95
CA ALA A 63 29.14 3.75 -27.94
C ALA A 63 27.81 3.65 -28.72
N VAL A 64 26.93 4.64 -28.59
CA VAL A 64 25.62 4.69 -29.27
C VAL A 64 25.80 4.91 -30.77
N ALA A 65 26.72 5.80 -31.13
CA ALA A 65 27.08 6.12 -32.49
C ALA A 65 27.68 4.91 -33.23
N GLU A 66 28.66 4.24 -32.63
CA GLU A 66 29.33 3.07 -33.22
C GLU A 66 28.38 1.88 -33.38
N PHE A 67 27.57 1.61 -32.35
CA PHE A 67 26.57 0.55 -32.39
C PHE A 67 25.50 0.83 -33.46
N GLY A 68 24.90 2.02 -33.44
CA GLY A 68 23.86 2.40 -34.38
C GLY A 68 24.35 2.46 -35.83
N ALA A 69 25.57 2.95 -36.07
CA ALA A 69 26.18 2.97 -37.40
C ALA A 69 26.46 1.55 -37.92
N SER A 70 26.99 0.67 -37.08
CA SER A 70 27.26 -0.73 -37.44
C SER A 70 25.98 -1.49 -37.76
N PHE A 71 24.92 -1.25 -36.98
CA PHE A 71 23.61 -1.87 -37.18
C PHE A 71 22.95 -1.39 -38.48
N LEU A 72 23.03 -0.08 -38.77
CA LEU A 72 22.52 0.50 -40.01
C LEU A 72 23.26 -0.06 -41.22
N PHE A 73 24.59 -0.14 -41.16
CA PHE A 73 25.42 -0.62 -42.25
C PHE A 73 25.15 -2.08 -42.62
N ALA A 74 25.15 -2.99 -41.63
CA ALA A 74 24.92 -4.41 -41.86
C ALA A 74 23.57 -4.67 -42.56
N ARG A 75 22.53 -3.93 -42.15
CA ARG A 75 21.17 -4.12 -42.67
C ARG A 75 20.91 -3.39 -44.00
N ILE A 76 21.67 -2.35 -44.35
CA ILE A 76 21.65 -1.77 -45.71
C ILE A 76 22.15 -2.80 -46.73
N ILE A 77 23.17 -3.59 -46.38
CA ILE A 77 23.69 -4.68 -47.23
C ILE A 77 22.63 -5.79 -47.35
N GLU A 78 22.04 -6.20 -46.23
CA GLU A 78 21.00 -7.23 -46.16
C GLU A 78 19.69 -6.81 -46.85
N GLY A 79 19.33 -5.52 -46.84
CA GLY A 79 18.12 -4.98 -47.47
C GLY A 79 18.08 -5.11 -49.00
N SER A 80 19.20 -5.44 -49.64
CA SER A 80 19.21 -5.85 -51.05
C SER A 80 18.66 -7.27 -51.28
N LEU A 81 18.63 -8.10 -50.21
CA LEU A 81 18.22 -9.51 -50.19
C LEU A 81 16.89 -9.73 -49.44
N VAL A 82 16.58 -8.90 -48.46
CA VAL A 82 15.41 -9.03 -47.57
C VAL A 82 14.41 -7.90 -47.79
N GLY A 83 13.13 -8.24 -47.90
CA GLY A 83 12.05 -7.28 -48.23
C GLY A 83 11.82 -6.18 -47.18
N ILE A 84 10.88 -5.28 -47.47
CA ILE A 84 10.55 -4.06 -46.68
C ILE A 84 10.34 -4.31 -45.18
N LEU A 85 9.88 -5.49 -44.79
CA LEU A 85 9.56 -5.86 -43.40
C LEU A 85 10.78 -5.89 -42.47
N ASP A 86 11.99 -6.09 -42.99
CA ASP A 86 13.21 -6.20 -42.16
C ASP A 86 14.00 -4.89 -42.05
N ILE A 87 13.57 -3.84 -42.78
CA ILE A 87 14.22 -2.51 -42.78
C ILE A 87 13.77 -1.66 -41.58
N GLY A 88 12.59 -1.93 -41.02
CA GLY A 88 12.00 -1.13 -39.94
C GLY A 88 12.87 -1.05 -38.69
N GLY A 89 13.35 -2.19 -38.19
CA GLY A 89 14.23 -2.23 -37.01
C GLY A 89 15.59 -1.57 -37.26
N ALA A 90 16.11 -1.66 -38.48
CA ALA A 90 17.37 -1.03 -38.88
C ALA A 90 17.27 0.50 -38.94
N LEU A 91 16.18 1.03 -39.50
CA LEU A 91 15.91 2.47 -39.51
C LEU A 91 15.68 2.98 -38.09
N GLN A 92 14.94 2.24 -37.25
CA GLN A 92 14.73 2.62 -35.86
C GLN A 92 16.06 2.72 -35.12
N THR A 93 16.88 1.69 -35.10
CA THR A 93 18.14 1.69 -34.31
C THR A 93 19.22 2.55 -34.94
N GLY A 94 19.43 2.41 -36.24
CA GLY A 94 20.48 3.12 -36.96
C GLY A 94 20.17 4.60 -37.11
N LEU A 95 19.03 4.90 -37.73
CA LEU A 95 18.64 6.27 -38.07
C LEU A 95 17.92 6.97 -36.91
N GLY A 96 17.22 6.25 -36.04
CA GLY A 96 16.56 6.80 -34.86
C GLY A 96 17.47 6.99 -33.64
N LEU A 97 18.65 6.37 -33.56
CA LEU A 97 19.55 6.52 -32.41
C LEU A 97 21.01 6.78 -32.82
N GLY A 98 21.57 5.95 -33.69
CA GLY A 98 22.97 6.05 -34.12
C GLY A 98 23.32 7.37 -34.81
N VAL A 99 22.53 7.76 -35.81
CA VAL A 99 22.75 9.02 -36.53
C VAL A 99 22.51 10.26 -35.64
N PRO A 100 21.44 10.35 -34.84
CA PRO A 100 21.30 11.40 -33.85
C PRO A 100 22.49 11.49 -32.89
N ALA A 101 22.97 10.36 -32.38
CA ALA A 101 24.15 10.32 -31.50
C ALA A 101 25.41 10.85 -32.21
N LEU A 102 25.63 10.49 -33.48
CA LEU A 102 26.74 11.00 -34.30
C LEU A 102 26.65 12.52 -34.50
N LEU A 103 25.45 13.03 -34.80
CA LEU A 103 25.22 14.46 -35.03
C LEU A 103 25.36 15.28 -33.74
N LEU A 104 24.94 14.73 -32.61
CA LEU A 104 25.16 15.34 -31.29
C LEU A 104 26.66 15.32 -30.92
N ALA A 105 27.37 14.22 -31.22
CA ALA A 105 28.81 14.12 -31.01
C ALA A 105 29.62 15.11 -31.86
N SER A 106 29.18 15.38 -33.10
CA SER A 106 29.85 16.31 -34.02
C SER A 106 29.50 17.78 -33.79
N GLY A 107 28.67 18.08 -32.77
CA GLY A 107 28.23 19.44 -32.46
C GLY A 107 27.14 19.98 -33.40
N MET A 108 26.59 19.15 -34.28
CA MET A 108 25.51 19.50 -35.22
C MET A 108 24.12 19.40 -34.56
N ASN A 109 24.00 19.91 -33.33
CA ASN A 109 22.81 19.73 -32.49
C ASN A 109 21.52 20.22 -33.16
N PHE A 110 21.61 21.29 -33.95
CA PHE A 110 20.45 21.89 -34.64
C PHE A 110 19.66 20.88 -35.49
N LEU A 111 20.34 19.92 -36.13
CA LEU A 111 19.67 18.92 -36.97
C LEU A 111 18.83 17.94 -36.14
N VAL A 112 19.10 17.80 -34.85
CA VAL A 112 18.40 16.88 -33.94
C VAL A 112 17.44 17.63 -33.02
N THR A 113 17.79 18.84 -32.59
CA THR A 113 16.99 19.61 -31.60
C THR A 113 15.95 20.53 -32.22
N ASN A 114 15.96 20.74 -33.53
CA ASN A 114 14.89 21.46 -34.23
C ASN A 114 13.98 20.48 -34.98
N PHE A 115 12.67 20.49 -34.68
CA PHE A 115 11.71 19.54 -35.25
C PHE A 115 11.71 19.50 -36.79
N TRP A 116 11.69 20.67 -37.43
CA TRP A 116 11.65 20.76 -38.90
C TRP A 116 12.96 20.33 -39.54
N ALA A 117 14.10 20.72 -38.95
CA ALA A 117 15.41 20.29 -39.41
C ALA A 117 15.58 18.77 -39.24
N SER A 118 15.09 18.21 -38.13
CA SER A 118 15.08 16.78 -37.84
C SER A 118 14.24 16.00 -38.84
N LEU A 119 13.03 16.48 -39.14
CA LEU A 119 12.15 15.85 -40.13
C LEU A 119 12.80 15.82 -41.52
N MET A 120 13.41 16.92 -41.95
CA MET A 120 14.12 17.01 -43.23
C MET A 120 15.39 16.17 -43.25
N THR A 121 16.14 16.12 -42.16
CA THR A 121 17.33 15.29 -42.03
C THR A 121 16.98 13.81 -42.17
N GLY A 122 15.95 13.36 -41.46
CA GLY A 122 15.45 11.99 -41.59
C GLY A 122 14.95 11.66 -43.00
N LEU A 123 14.24 12.59 -43.65
CA LEU A 123 13.76 12.42 -45.03
C LEU A 123 14.91 12.24 -46.03
N VAL A 124 15.90 13.15 -45.99
CA VAL A 124 17.04 13.12 -46.91
C VAL A 124 17.86 11.86 -46.71
N LEU A 125 18.18 11.51 -45.47
CA LEU A 125 18.95 10.30 -45.15
C LEU A 125 18.20 9.03 -45.57
N GLY A 126 16.89 8.97 -45.35
CA GLY A 126 16.07 7.85 -45.79
C GLY A 126 16.05 7.68 -47.30
N ILE A 127 15.94 8.77 -48.06
CA ILE A 127 16.01 8.71 -49.53
C ILE A 127 17.38 8.20 -49.98
N VAL A 128 18.46 8.70 -49.38
CA VAL A 128 19.83 8.26 -49.67
C VAL A 128 19.99 6.76 -49.40
N ILE A 129 19.54 6.28 -48.24
CA ILE A 129 19.56 4.86 -47.89
C ILE A 129 18.76 4.03 -48.89
N GLY A 130 17.55 4.47 -49.24
CA GLY A 130 16.71 3.81 -50.24
C GLY A 130 17.40 3.71 -51.60
N CYS A 131 18.06 4.78 -52.04
CA CYS A 131 18.84 4.80 -53.28
C CYS A 131 20.05 3.85 -53.22
N ILE A 132 20.77 3.80 -52.09
CA ILE A 132 21.90 2.88 -51.88
C ILE A 132 21.42 1.42 -51.95
N ILE A 133 20.30 1.10 -51.31
CA ILE A 133 19.72 -0.26 -51.34
C ILE A 133 19.31 -0.63 -52.77
N ILE A 134 18.65 0.27 -53.51
CA ILE A 134 18.31 0.04 -54.92
C ILE A 134 19.55 -0.16 -55.77
N PHE A 135 20.59 0.65 -55.55
CA PHE A 135 21.85 0.53 -56.28
C PHE A 135 22.55 -0.80 -55.99
N ALA A 136 22.66 -1.17 -54.71
CA ALA A 136 23.18 -2.46 -54.28
C ALA A 136 22.40 -3.61 -54.92
N ARG A 137 21.06 -3.55 -54.90
CA ARG A 137 20.17 -4.54 -55.52
C ARG A 137 20.38 -4.65 -57.03
N LYS A 138 20.56 -3.54 -57.75
CA LYS A 138 20.88 -3.58 -59.19
C LYS A 138 22.23 -4.26 -59.46
N PHE A 139 23.18 -4.11 -58.55
CA PHE A 139 24.51 -4.69 -58.67
C PHE A 139 24.56 -6.17 -58.28
N THR A 140 23.84 -6.60 -57.23
CA THR A 140 23.78 -8.00 -56.78
C THR A 140 22.82 -8.85 -57.58
N VAL A 141 21.65 -8.33 -57.98
CA VAL A 141 20.64 -9.08 -58.75
C VAL A 141 20.99 -9.17 -60.24
N GLY A 142 21.86 -8.28 -60.75
CA GLY A 142 22.32 -8.29 -62.14
C GLY A 142 23.23 -9.45 -62.54
N GLN A 143 23.65 -10.32 -61.60
CA GLN A 143 24.60 -11.41 -61.90
C GLN A 143 24.05 -12.83 -61.90
N THR A 144 22.81 -13.12 -61.49
CA THR A 144 22.28 -14.50 -61.60
C THR A 144 20.75 -14.54 -61.58
N ASN A 145 20.15 -15.20 -62.58
CA ASN A 145 18.75 -15.62 -62.61
C ASN A 145 18.41 -16.49 -61.39
N SER A 146 17.96 -15.89 -60.28
CA SER A 146 17.40 -16.62 -59.14
C SER A 146 16.09 -15.97 -58.66
N THR A 147 15.00 -16.38 -59.30
CA THR A 147 13.61 -16.14 -58.92
C THR A 147 13.13 -17.19 -57.91
N PHE A 148 13.73 -17.22 -56.71
CA PHE A 148 13.23 -18.08 -55.63
C PHE A 148 13.08 -17.33 -54.30
N GLY A 149 14.05 -16.49 -53.91
CA GLY A 149 14.00 -15.76 -52.64
C GLY A 149 12.89 -14.71 -52.56
N ALA A 150 12.70 -13.92 -53.61
CA ALA A 150 11.70 -12.84 -53.63
C ALA A 150 10.25 -13.36 -53.63
N ASP A 151 9.99 -14.45 -54.35
CA ASP A 151 8.66 -15.08 -54.38
C ASP A 151 8.36 -15.84 -53.10
N VAL A 152 9.36 -16.51 -52.49
CA VAL A 152 9.23 -17.11 -51.16
C VAL A 152 8.99 -16.03 -50.10
N MET A 153 9.66 -14.87 -50.18
CA MET A 153 9.39 -13.76 -49.26
C MET A 153 8.02 -13.12 -49.46
N MET A 154 7.58 -12.86 -50.70
CA MET A 154 6.22 -12.36 -50.94
C MET A 154 5.16 -13.36 -50.45
N GLY A 155 5.40 -14.66 -50.63
CA GLY A 155 4.58 -15.74 -50.08
C GLY A 155 4.57 -15.74 -48.54
N ALA A 156 5.74 -15.64 -47.90
CA ALA A 156 5.89 -15.63 -46.46
C ALA A 156 5.25 -14.39 -45.81
N VAL A 157 5.38 -13.21 -46.43
CA VAL A 157 4.72 -11.97 -45.99
C VAL A 157 3.20 -12.09 -46.11
N ASN A 158 2.70 -12.62 -47.23
CA ASN A 158 1.26 -12.78 -47.44
C ASN A 158 0.65 -13.86 -46.54
N THR A 159 1.45 -14.86 -46.14
CA THR A 159 1.06 -15.91 -45.19
C THR A 159 1.09 -15.39 -43.76
N SER A 160 2.15 -14.67 -43.37
CA SER A 160 2.26 -14.00 -42.07
C SER A 160 1.13 -13.00 -41.84
N GLY A 161 0.76 -12.22 -42.88
CA GLY A 161 -0.38 -11.30 -42.81
C GLY A 161 -1.74 -12.00 -42.59
N ARG A 162 -1.89 -13.27 -42.98
CA ARG A 162 -3.09 -14.06 -42.66
C ARG A 162 -3.07 -14.57 -41.21
N PHE A 163 -1.90 -14.90 -40.66
CA PHE A 163 -1.74 -15.28 -39.25
C PHE A 163 -1.90 -14.09 -38.30
N LEU A 164 -1.45 -12.90 -38.70
CA LEU A 164 -1.54 -11.68 -37.90
C LEU A 164 -2.96 -11.09 -37.85
N GLY A 165 -3.79 -11.31 -38.87
CA GLY A 165 -5.17 -10.78 -38.92
C GLY A 165 -6.02 -11.12 -37.68
N PRO A 166 -6.17 -12.42 -37.31
CA PRO A 166 -6.88 -12.82 -36.10
C PRO A 166 -6.29 -12.23 -34.81
N LEU A 167 -4.97 -12.13 -34.70
CA LEU A 167 -4.28 -11.50 -33.56
C LEU A 167 -4.62 -10.02 -33.43
N ILE A 168 -4.66 -9.28 -34.55
CA ILE A 168 -5.03 -7.86 -34.58
C ILE A 168 -6.49 -7.67 -34.14
N ILE A 169 -7.40 -8.54 -34.58
CA ILE A 169 -8.81 -8.49 -34.18
C ILE A 169 -8.96 -8.75 -32.68
N LEU A 170 -8.27 -9.76 -32.14
CA LEU A 170 -8.28 -10.07 -30.71
C LEU A 170 -7.68 -8.94 -29.88
N ALA A 171 -6.57 -8.35 -30.34
CA ALA A 171 -5.96 -7.20 -29.68
C ALA A 171 -6.87 -5.96 -29.71
N ALA A 172 -7.55 -5.70 -30.83
CA ALA A 172 -8.53 -4.62 -30.96
C ALA A 172 -9.75 -4.82 -30.05
N MET A 173 -10.28 -6.06 -29.95
CA MET A 173 -11.37 -6.41 -29.04
C MET A 173 -10.96 -6.28 -27.57
N ALA A 174 -9.74 -6.68 -27.22
CA ALA A 174 -9.19 -6.51 -25.88
C ALA A 174 -9.01 -5.03 -25.52
N ALA A 175 -8.70 -4.18 -26.50
CA ALA A 175 -8.56 -2.74 -26.30
C ALA A 175 -9.91 -2.03 -26.16
N SER A 176 -10.90 -2.36 -26.99
CA SER A 176 -12.25 -1.77 -26.93
C SER A 176 -13.23 -2.58 -27.79
N ILE A 177 -14.40 -2.90 -27.24
CA ILE A 177 -15.42 -3.70 -27.94
C ILE A 177 -15.84 -3.05 -29.29
N PRO A 178 -16.19 -1.75 -29.35
CA PRO A 178 -16.46 -1.07 -30.62
C PRO A 178 -15.30 -1.16 -31.63
N ILE A 179 -14.05 -1.00 -31.19
CA ILE A 179 -12.88 -1.04 -32.08
C ILE A 179 -12.65 -2.46 -32.59
N GLY A 180 -12.83 -3.46 -31.73
CA GLY A 180 -12.80 -4.87 -32.10
C GLY A 180 -13.87 -5.26 -33.12
N ILE A 181 -15.09 -4.75 -32.99
CA ILE A 181 -16.16 -4.94 -33.97
C ILE A 181 -15.76 -4.30 -35.31
N GLY A 182 -15.19 -3.10 -35.28
CA GLY A 182 -14.68 -2.42 -36.48
C GLY A 182 -13.60 -3.24 -37.17
N SER A 183 -12.64 -3.73 -36.39
CA SER A 183 -11.57 -4.62 -36.86
C SER A 183 -12.13 -5.90 -37.49
N LEU A 184 -13.15 -6.51 -36.91
CA LEU A 184 -13.77 -7.72 -37.45
C LEU A 184 -14.47 -7.46 -38.79
N ILE A 185 -15.24 -6.38 -38.89
CA ILE A 185 -15.96 -6.00 -40.11
C ILE A 185 -14.98 -5.64 -41.24
N GLY A 186 -13.96 -4.84 -40.95
CA GLY A 186 -12.95 -4.47 -41.93
C GLY A 186 -12.15 -5.66 -42.44
N SER A 187 -11.79 -6.58 -41.54
CA SER A 187 -11.18 -7.88 -41.86
C SER A 187 -12.06 -8.71 -42.80
N LEU A 188 -13.37 -8.80 -42.52
CA LEU A 188 -14.33 -9.56 -43.33
C LEU A 188 -14.48 -8.97 -44.74
N LEU A 189 -14.55 -7.65 -44.86
CA LEU A 189 -14.62 -6.96 -46.16
C LEU A 189 -13.37 -7.24 -47.02
N PHE A 190 -12.19 -7.19 -46.40
CA PHE A 190 -10.93 -7.46 -47.09
C PHE A 190 -10.78 -8.93 -47.47
N TYR A 191 -11.31 -9.84 -46.65
CA TYR A 191 -11.40 -11.26 -46.97
C TYR A 191 -12.25 -11.50 -48.23
N ILE A 192 -13.44 -10.88 -48.31
CA ILE A 192 -14.34 -10.97 -49.48
C ILE A 192 -13.66 -10.41 -50.75
N TRP A 193 -12.90 -9.33 -50.62
CA TRP A 193 -12.14 -8.74 -51.73
C TRP A 193 -10.82 -9.45 -52.09
N LYS A 194 -10.54 -10.62 -51.49
CA LYS A 194 -9.28 -11.35 -51.68
C LYS A 194 -8.03 -10.49 -51.40
N LYS A 195 -8.13 -9.56 -50.45
CA LYS A 195 -7.04 -8.71 -49.94
C LYS A 195 -6.56 -9.21 -48.58
N GLN A 196 -5.48 -8.61 -48.06
CA GLN A 196 -4.90 -9.02 -46.79
C GLN A 196 -5.81 -8.67 -45.60
N ILE A 197 -6.19 -9.70 -44.85
CA ILE A 197 -7.10 -9.63 -43.69
C ILE A 197 -6.58 -8.66 -42.62
N ALA A 198 -5.27 -8.67 -42.34
CA ALA A 198 -4.64 -7.75 -41.40
C ALA A 198 -4.85 -6.28 -41.78
N GLY A 199 -4.78 -5.92 -43.06
CA GLY A 199 -5.03 -4.56 -43.52
C GLY A 199 -6.48 -4.11 -43.30
N GLY A 200 -7.43 -5.02 -43.55
CA GLY A 200 -8.84 -4.79 -43.26
C GLY A 200 -9.12 -4.63 -41.76
N ALA A 201 -8.48 -5.46 -40.94
CA ALA A 201 -8.57 -5.38 -39.48
C ALA A 201 -8.10 -4.02 -38.95
N ILE A 202 -6.95 -3.54 -39.40
CA ILE A 202 -6.39 -2.24 -39.00
C ILE A 202 -7.31 -1.09 -39.45
N LEU A 203 -7.73 -1.07 -40.72
CA LEU A 203 -8.59 0.00 -41.25
C LEU A 203 -9.95 0.05 -40.55
N GLY A 204 -10.56 -1.10 -40.31
CA GLY A 204 -11.83 -1.19 -39.57
C GLY A 204 -11.69 -0.73 -38.12
N ALA A 205 -10.59 -1.09 -37.45
CA ALA A 205 -10.26 -0.61 -36.11
C ALA A 205 -10.04 0.91 -36.10
N MET A 206 -9.37 1.48 -37.10
CA MET A 206 -9.13 2.92 -37.22
C MET A 206 -10.43 3.71 -37.42
N VAL A 207 -11.33 3.23 -38.28
CA VAL A 207 -12.62 3.89 -38.54
C VAL A 207 -13.48 3.94 -37.28
N LEU A 208 -13.65 2.82 -36.58
CA LEU A 208 -14.42 2.86 -35.32
C LEU A 208 -13.63 3.49 -34.17
N GLY A 209 -12.30 3.42 -34.17
CA GLY A 209 -11.46 4.14 -33.21
C GLY A 209 -11.56 5.67 -33.33
N TYR A 210 -11.85 6.19 -34.53
CA TYR A 210 -12.13 7.61 -34.74
C TYR A 210 -13.42 8.06 -34.03
N PHE A 211 -14.48 7.25 -34.08
CA PHE A 211 -15.74 7.54 -33.40
C PHE A 211 -15.73 7.17 -31.91
N PHE A 212 -14.85 6.25 -31.50
CA PHE A 212 -14.72 5.76 -30.12
C PHE A 212 -13.26 5.79 -29.64
N PRO A 213 -12.68 6.98 -29.39
CA PRO A 213 -11.26 7.14 -29.08
C PRO A 213 -10.86 6.52 -27.73
N ILE A 214 -9.84 5.64 -27.76
CA ILE A 214 -9.27 4.93 -26.58
C ILE A 214 -8.71 5.90 -25.53
N ALA A 215 -8.26 7.08 -25.96
CA ALA A 215 -7.70 8.12 -25.10
C ALA A 215 -8.66 8.53 -23.95
N ALA A 216 -9.97 8.47 -24.15
CA ALA A 216 -10.93 8.80 -23.10
C ALA A 216 -10.99 7.75 -21.97
N GLN A 217 -10.78 6.46 -22.30
CA GLN A 217 -10.74 5.37 -21.32
C GLN A 217 -9.39 5.29 -20.61
N ILE A 218 -8.28 5.46 -21.33
CA ILE A 218 -6.93 5.52 -20.73
C ILE A 218 -6.80 6.78 -19.85
N SER A 219 -7.29 7.94 -20.29
CA SER A 219 -7.30 9.17 -19.49
C SER A 219 -8.14 9.02 -18.22
N LYS A 220 -9.30 8.35 -18.27
CA LYS A 220 -10.08 8.04 -17.05
C LYS A 220 -9.34 7.08 -16.11
N LYS A 221 -8.66 6.07 -16.64
CA LYS A 221 -7.94 5.07 -15.85
C LYS A 221 -6.65 5.64 -15.24
N ILE A 222 -5.93 6.49 -15.97
CA ILE A 222 -4.77 7.25 -15.49
C ILE A 222 -5.19 8.34 -14.49
N LYS A 223 -6.27 9.09 -14.76
CA LYS A 223 -6.83 10.04 -13.78
C LYS A 223 -7.23 9.34 -12.49
N LYS A 224 -7.88 8.16 -12.56
CA LYS A 224 -8.21 7.37 -11.37
C LYS A 224 -6.96 6.87 -10.62
N ALA A 225 -5.87 6.56 -11.33
CA ALA A 225 -4.60 6.15 -10.71
C ALA A 225 -3.78 7.30 -10.09
N ILE A 226 -4.07 8.55 -10.45
CA ILE A 226 -3.36 9.75 -9.96
C ILE A 226 -4.20 10.53 -8.94
N MET A 227 -5.53 10.35 -8.95
CA MET A 227 -6.45 11.03 -8.05
C MET A 227 -6.32 10.46 -6.63
N ASN A 228 -6.29 11.33 -5.63
CA ASN A 228 -6.25 10.91 -4.24
C ASN A 228 -7.63 10.32 -3.82
N ASP A 229 -7.63 9.39 -2.88
CA ASP A 229 -8.88 8.83 -2.38
C ASP A 229 -9.55 9.83 -1.43
N LEU A 230 -8.77 10.38 -0.51
CA LEU A 230 -9.21 11.30 0.52
C LEU A 230 -8.20 12.44 0.71
N ILE A 231 -8.72 13.65 0.89
CA ILE A 231 -7.98 14.81 1.41
C ILE A 231 -8.59 15.18 2.75
N ILE A 232 -7.77 15.31 3.79
CA ILE A 232 -8.16 15.91 5.06
C ILE A 232 -7.50 17.29 5.12
N LYS A 233 -8.30 18.36 5.23
CA LYS A 233 -7.80 19.73 5.26
C LYS A 233 -7.81 20.30 6.66
N GLN A 234 -6.84 21.17 6.94
CA GLN A 234 -6.81 22.04 8.12
C GLN A 234 -6.93 21.25 9.44
N GLY A 235 -6.29 20.08 9.54
CA GLY A 235 -6.24 19.30 10.78
C GLY A 235 -5.22 19.88 11.75
N LYS A 236 -5.60 20.03 13.03
CA LYS A 236 -4.71 20.55 14.07
C LYS A 236 -3.91 19.41 14.71
N LEU A 237 -2.58 19.46 14.61
CA LEU A 237 -1.71 18.56 15.37
C LEU A 237 -1.64 18.98 16.84
N ILE A 238 -1.18 18.07 17.72
CA ILE A 238 -1.04 18.34 19.16
C ILE A 238 -0.11 19.52 19.45
N ASN A 239 0.92 19.73 18.63
CA ASN A 239 1.85 20.85 18.74
C ASN A 239 1.26 22.20 18.24
N GLY A 240 -0.01 22.21 17.80
CA GLY A 240 -0.72 23.38 17.29
C GLY A 240 -0.53 23.68 15.81
N GLN A 241 0.32 22.94 15.10
CA GLN A 241 0.47 23.10 13.65
C GLN A 241 -0.79 22.64 12.92
N ILE A 242 -1.15 23.38 11.86
CA ILE A 242 -2.26 23.03 10.99
C ILE A 242 -1.70 22.37 9.74
N VAL A 243 -2.24 21.21 9.39
CA VAL A 243 -1.77 20.39 8.26
C VAL A 243 -2.92 19.89 7.42
N ASP A 244 -2.64 19.71 6.14
CA ASP A 244 -3.43 18.91 5.23
C ASP A 244 -2.80 17.52 5.10
N ILE A 245 -3.63 16.50 4.86
CA ILE A 245 -3.19 15.11 4.67
C ILE A 245 -3.80 14.58 3.37
N LEU A 246 -2.95 14.02 2.53
CA LEU A 246 -3.34 13.32 1.31
C LEU A 246 -3.31 11.81 1.52
N VAL A 247 -4.38 11.13 1.11
CA VAL A 247 -4.50 9.67 1.18
C VAL A 247 -4.69 9.09 -0.21
N ARG A 248 -3.94 8.03 -0.51
CA ARG A 248 -4.08 7.23 -1.73
C ARG A 248 -3.75 5.77 -1.44
N ASP A 249 -4.54 4.86 -1.99
CA ASP A 249 -4.42 3.42 -1.78
C ASP A 249 -4.38 3.07 -0.29
N SER A 250 -5.26 3.71 0.49
CA SER A 250 -5.35 3.60 1.96
C SER A 250 -4.06 3.95 2.72
N LYS A 251 -3.15 4.72 2.12
CA LYS A 251 -1.90 5.19 2.74
C LYS A 251 -1.75 6.70 2.69
N ILE A 252 -1.00 7.24 3.64
CA ILE A 252 -0.59 8.65 3.66
C ILE A 252 0.44 8.87 2.54
N VAL A 253 0.16 9.78 1.61
CA VAL A 253 1.10 10.12 0.52
C VAL A 253 1.74 11.49 0.69
N ALA A 254 1.12 12.39 1.45
CA ALA A 254 1.70 13.66 1.85
C ALA A 254 1.02 14.18 3.12
N ILE A 255 1.78 14.91 3.93
CA ILE A 255 1.28 15.64 5.10
C ILE A 255 2.03 16.97 5.20
N GLY A 256 1.32 18.06 5.46
CA GLY A 256 1.92 19.39 5.60
C GLY A 256 0.92 20.53 5.38
N PRO A 257 1.29 21.78 5.72
CA PRO A 257 0.36 22.93 5.71
C PRO A 257 -0.24 23.26 4.33
N ASP A 258 0.45 22.90 3.24
CA ASP A 258 -0.02 23.14 1.87
C ASP A 258 -0.20 21.84 1.08
N ALA A 259 -0.28 20.68 1.75
CA ALA A 259 -0.31 19.39 1.05
C ALA A 259 -1.54 19.23 0.15
N ALA A 260 -2.68 19.86 0.46
CA ALA A 260 -3.87 19.82 -0.39
C ALA A 260 -3.88 20.85 -1.53
N LYS A 261 -2.86 21.71 -1.65
CA LYS A 261 -2.83 22.77 -2.65
C LYS A 261 -2.83 22.18 -4.07
N GLU A 262 -3.80 22.62 -4.87
CA GLU A 262 -4.01 22.15 -6.26
C GLU A 262 -4.22 20.63 -6.39
N GLN A 263 -4.53 19.94 -5.29
CA GLN A 263 -4.84 18.52 -5.27
C GLN A 263 -6.33 18.26 -5.45
N GLN A 264 -6.66 17.13 -6.05
CA GLN A 264 -8.03 16.63 -6.19
C GLN A 264 -8.14 15.26 -5.53
N ALA A 265 -9.32 14.97 -4.96
CA ALA A 265 -9.63 13.69 -4.38
C ALA A 265 -11.09 13.29 -4.59
N THR A 266 -11.36 11.98 -4.43
CA THR A 266 -12.73 11.46 -4.43
C THR A 266 -13.55 12.05 -3.27
N LYS A 267 -12.91 12.22 -2.11
CA LYS A 267 -13.53 12.74 -0.89
C LYS A 267 -12.64 13.80 -0.26
N THR A 268 -13.23 14.87 0.28
CA THR A 268 -12.51 15.91 1.03
C THR A 268 -13.23 16.16 2.35
N ILE A 269 -12.49 16.10 3.45
CA ILE A 269 -12.96 16.43 4.80
C ILE A 269 -12.21 17.68 5.24
N ASP A 270 -12.91 18.75 5.62
CA ASP A 270 -12.30 19.99 6.12
C ASP A 270 -12.55 20.15 7.62
N LEU A 271 -11.48 20.11 8.41
CA LEU A 271 -11.52 20.22 9.87
C LEU A 271 -11.48 21.66 10.38
N LYS A 272 -11.40 22.64 9.46
CA LYS A 272 -11.49 24.09 9.71
C LYS A 272 -10.49 24.63 10.73
N GLY A 273 -9.41 23.90 11.02
CA GLY A 273 -8.40 24.25 12.03
C GLY A 273 -8.90 24.13 13.48
N GLN A 274 -10.08 23.54 13.70
CA GLN A 274 -10.73 23.48 15.02
C GLN A 274 -10.49 22.15 15.71
N LEU A 275 -10.49 21.05 14.95
CA LEU A 275 -10.38 19.69 15.47
C LEU A 275 -8.94 19.19 15.43
N TYR A 276 -8.58 18.41 16.45
CA TYR A 276 -7.31 17.71 16.49
C TYR A 276 -7.35 16.48 15.59
N ILE A 277 -6.19 16.17 15.00
CA ILE A 277 -5.96 14.92 14.27
C ILE A 277 -4.68 14.26 14.78
N SER A 278 -4.76 12.95 15.03
CA SER A 278 -3.61 12.09 15.32
C SER A 278 -3.60 10.88 14.40
N ALA A 279 -2.54 10.07 14.48
CA ALA A 279 -2.62 8.69 14.02
C ALA A 279 -3.79 8.01 14.73
N GLY A 280 -4.39 7.03 14.06
CA GLY A 280 -5.50 6.28 14.60
C GLY A 280 -5.16 5.66 15.94
N TRP A 281 -6.02 5.85 16.93
CA TRP A 281 -5.82 5.28 18.26
C TRP A 281 -5.88 3.75 18.19
N ILE A 282 -5.05 3.14 19.03
CA ILE A 282 -4.85 1.71 19.16
C ILE A 282 -5.17 1.36 20.62
N ASP A 283 -6.22 0.58 20.82
CA ASP A 283 -6.49 -0.01 22.13
C ASP A 283 -5.83 -1.39 22.21
N ALA A 284 -4.74 -1.45 22.96
CA ALA A 284 -3.87 -2.63 23.06
C ALA A 284 -4.47 -3.79 23.90
N HIS A 285 -5.61 -3.56 24.56
CA HIS A 285 -6.24 -4.54 25.44
C HIS A 285 -7.75 -4.38 25.41
N THR A 286 -8.43 -5.24 24.66
CA THR A 286 -9.90 -5.30 24.60
C THR A 286 -10.40 -6.74 24.63
N HIS A 287 -11.70 -6.93 24.84
CA HIS A 287 -12.37 -8.19 24.60
C HIS A 287 -13.51 -7.97 23.61
N CYS A 288 -13.23 -8.22 22.32
CA CYS A 288 -14.11 -7.88 21.21
C CYS A 288 -14.45 -9.09 20.33
N TYR A 289 -14.36 -10.31 20.88
CA TYR A 289 -14.91 -11.49 20.25
C TYR A 289 -16.41 -11.59 20.59
N PRO A 290 -17.34 -11.38 19.63
CA PRO A 290 -18.77 -11.27 19.94
C PRO A 290 -19.39 -12.54 20.54
N GLU A 291 -18.80 -13.69 20.25
CA GLU A 291 -19.31 -15.00 20.68
C GLU A 291 -18.67 -15.49 22.00
N SER A 292 -17.81 -14.68 22.61
CA SER A 292 -17.24 -15.00 23.93
C SER A 292 -18.35 -15.06 24.98
N PRO A 293 -18.42 -16.12 25.80
CA PRO A 293 -19.55 -16.28 26.73
C PRO A 293 -19.50 -15.33 27.94
N ILE A 294 -18.32 -14.78 28.27
CA ILE A 294 -18.11 -13.97 29.47
C ILE A 294 -17.72 -12.55 29.10
N TYR A 295 -16.68 -12.40 28.28
CA TYR A 295 -16.12 -11.12 27.88
C TYR A 295 -16.24 -10.98 26.38
N PHE A 296 -17.36 -10.42 25.92
CA PHE A 296 -17.63 -10.13 24.52
C PHE A 296 -17.87 -8.64 24.31
N ASP A 297 -17.67 -8.19 23.09
CA ASP A 297 -18.22 -6.95 22.54
C ASP A 297 -18.18 -7.01 21.02
N GLU A 298 -18.84 -6.07 20.38
CA GLU A 298 -18.77 -5.89 18.93
C GLU A 298 -17.55 -5.02 18.58
N PRO A 299 -16.64 -5.48 17.68
CA PRO A 299 -15.43 -4.72 17.34
C PRO A 299 -15.67 -3.28 16.90
N ASP A 300 -16.70 -3.02 16.11
CA ASP A 300 -16.98 -1.65 15.64
C ASP A 300 -17.53 -0.74 16.74
N LEU A 301 -18.26 -1.30 17.71
CA LEU A 301 -18.79 -0.53 18.85
C LEU A 301 -17.72 -0.22 19.89
N ALA A 302 -16.80 -1.15 20.15
CA ALA A 302 -15.65 -0.91 21.03
C ALA A 302 -14.52 -0.11 20.34
N GLY A 303 -14.50 -0.14 19.00
CA GLY A 303 -13.45 0.42 18.16
C GLY A 303 -13.84 1.72 17.47
N ALA A 304 -14.11 1.64 16.18
CA ALA A 304 -14.24 2.81 15.32
C ALA A 304 -15.36 3.77 15.75
N SER A 305 -16.47 3.27 16.28
CA SER A 305 -17.55 4.11 16.83
C SER A 305 -17.14 4.92 18.06
N CYS A 306 -16.01 4.59 18.69
CA CYS A 306 -15.43 5.32 19.81
C CYS A 306 -14.09 5.98 19.44
N GLY A 307 -13.85 6.27 18.15
CA GLY A 307 -12.63 6.92 17.70
C GLY A 307 -11.38 6.02 17.65
N VAL A 308 -11.50 4.74 17.95
CA VAL A 308 -10.37 3.79 17.97
C VAL A 308 -10.30 3.03 16.65
N THR A 309 -9.20 3.20 15.93
CA THR A 309 -9.04 2.60 14.59
C THR A 309 -8.57 1.15 14.63
N THR A 310 -7.93 0.76 15.73
CA THR A 310 -7.32 -0.57 15.89
C THR A 310 -7.56 -1.10 17.29
N LEU A 311 -8.06 -2.34 17.36
CA LEU A 311 -8.26 -3.09 18.60
C LEU A 311 -7.33 -4.29 18.65
N VAL A 312 -6.90 -4.65 19.85
CA VAL A 312 -6.16 -5.88 20.12
C VAL A 312 -6.92 -6.69 21.16
N ASP A 313 -7.55 -7.76 20.70
CA ASP A 313 -8.25 -8.70 21.56
C ASP A 313 -7.26 -9.43 22.48
N ALA A 314 -7.45 -9.30 23.79
CA ALA A 314 -6.50 -9.75 24.79
C ALA A 314 -6.78 -11.19 25.23
N GLY A 315 -6.80 -12.12 24.28
CA GLY A 315 -6.92 -13.55 24.53
C GLY A 315 -8.33 -13.99 24.86
N SER A 316 -9.35 -13.39 24.24
CA SER A 316 -10.72 -13.92 24.30
C SER A 316 -10.77 -15.33 23.69
N VAL A 317 -10.00 -15.57 22.63
CA VAL A 317 -9.88 -16.86 21.95
C VAL A 317 -8.51 -17.51 22.14
N GLY A 318 -8.52 -18.84 22.12
CA GLY A 318 -7.32 -19.68 21.97
C GLY A 318 -7.27 -20.32 20.58
N ALA A 319 -6.43 -21.33 20.42
CA ALA A 319 -6.22 -22.04 19.15
C ALA A 319 -7.50 -22.67 18.56
N ASN A 320 -8.51 -23.00 19.37
CA ASN A 320 -9.73 -23.65 18.89
C ASN A 320 -10.63 -22.72 18.05
N ASP A 321 -10.66 -21.43 18.39
CA ASP A 321 -11.66 -20.48 17.87
C ASP A 321 -11.03 -19.33 17.07
N ILE A 322 -9.70 -19.29 16.95
CA ILE A 322 -8.97 -18.20 16.27
C ILE A 322 -9.35 -18.06 14.78
N ASP A 323 -9.59 -19.18 14.08
CA ASP A 323 -10.01 -19.19 12.67
C ASP A 323 -11.37 -18.47 12.50
N HIS A 324 -12.30 -18.77 13.40
CA HIS A 324 -13.64 -18.20 13.38
C HIS A 324 -13.61 -16.73 13.76
N PHE A 325 -12.87 -16.37 14.82
CA PHE A 325 -12.69 -14.97 15.19
C PHE A 325 -12.05 -14.17 14.06
N PHE A 326 -10.99 -14.69 13.43
CA PHE A 326 -10.37 -14.05 12.26
C PHE A 326 -11.41 -13.78 11.16
N ALA A 327 -12.25 -14.75 10.82
CA ALA A 327 -13.31 -14.59 9.81
C ALA A 327 -14.34 -13.52 10.18
N ILE A 328 -14.69 -13.36 11.47
CA ILE A 328 -15.55 -12.26 11.95
C ILE A 328 -14.86 -10.91 11.73
N THR A 329 -13.58 -10.78 12.10
CA THR A 329 -12.85 -9.50 11.97
C THR A 329 -12.68 -9.04 10.52
N ARG A 330 -12.83 -9.91 9.52
CA ARG A 330 -12.79 -9.52 8.11
C ARG A 330 -14.06 -8.79 7.64
N LYS A 331 -15.12 -8.79 8.44
CA LYS A 331 -16.43 -8.19 8.12
C LYS A 331 -16.69 -6.86 8.84
N VAL A 332 -15.85 -6.52 9.81
CA VAL A 332 -15.96 -5.28 10.59
C VAL A 332 -15.09 -4.19 9.99
N LYS A 333 -15.37 -2.93 10.33
CA LYS A 333 -14.62 -1.78 9.78
C LYS A 333 -13.34 -1.51 10.56
N THR A 334 -13.36 -1.76 11.86
CA THR A 334 -12.22 -1.57 12.76
C THR A 334 -11.11 -2.57 12.44
N ASN A 335 -9.84 -2.14 12.50
CA ASN A 335 -8.74 -3.09 12.41
C ASN A 335 -8.69 -3.92 13.70
N VAL A 336 -8.74 -5.24 13.61
CA VAL A 336 -8.68 -6.10 14.81
C VAL A 336 -7.49 -7.05 14.69
N TYR A 337 -6.75 -7.17 15.79
CA TYR A 337 -5.69 -8.13 16.02
C TYR A 337 -5.99 -8.95 17.29
N SER A 338 -5.25 -10.03 17.52
CA SER A 338 -5.44 -10.88 18.69
C SER A 338 -4.11 -11.20 19.37
N LEU A 339 -4.12 -11.14 20.70
CA LEU A 339 -3.21 -11.89 21.54
C LEU A 339 -3.82 -13.28 21.73
N LEU A 340 -3.14 -14.34 21.30
CA LEU A 340 -3.67 -15.68 21.43
C LEU A 340 -3.61 -16.13 22.90
N ASN A 341 -4.72 -16.56 23.49
CA ASN A 341 -4.70 -17.12 24.84
C ASN A 341 -3.88 -18.42 24.86
N ILE A 342 -3.06 -18.62 25.90
CA ILE A 342 -2.28 -19.86 26.04
C ILE A 342 -3.15 -21.08 26.35
N ALA A 343 -4.39 -20.90 26.81
CA ALA A 343 -5.38 -21.97 26.80
C ALA A 343 -6.01 -22.08 25.41
N LYS A 344 -6.01 -23.27 24.80
CA LYS A 344 -6.56 -23.48 23.45
C LYS A 344 -8.04 -23.11 23.32
N THR A 345 -8.79 -23.12 24.42
CA THR A 345 -10.20 -22.74 24.46
C THR A 345 -10.44 -21.23 24.55
N GLY A 346 -9.43 -20.42 24.89
CA GLY A 346 -9.66 -19.02 25.28
C GLY A 346 -10.52 -18.90 26.53
N ILE A 347 -11.20 -17.75 26.69
CA ILE A 347 -11.97 -17.39 27.90
C ILE A 347 -13.42 -17.87 27.77
N ILE A 348 -13.61 -19.17 27.66
CA ILE A 348 -14.95 -19.77 27.73
C ILE A 348 -15.49 -19.86 29.17
N ALA A 349 -14.58 -19.81 30.14
CA ALA A 349 -14.83 -19.86 31.57
C ALA A 349 -13.86 -18.91 32.28
N GLN A 350 -14.14 -18.58 33.55
CA GLN A 350 -13.26 -17.72 34.34
C GLN A 350 -11.88 -18.35 34.63
N ASN A 351 -11.77 -19.67 34.49
CA ASN A 351 -10.66 -20.50 34.95
C ASN A 351 -10.02 -21.35 33.83
N GLU A 352 -9.81 -20.76 32.66
CA GLU A 352 -9.24 -21.45 31.49
C GLU A 352 -7.82 -22.00 31.71
N LEU A 353 -7.10 -21.53 32.74
CA LEU A 353 -5.76 -22.04 33.13
C LEU A 353 -5.79 -22.97 34.35
N ALA A 354 -6.97 -23.41 34.79
CA ALA A 354 -7.10 -24.39 35.87
C ALA A 354 -6.72 -25.81 35.40
N ASP A 355 -6.99 -26.14 34.14
CA ASP A 355 -6.60 -27.42 33.53
C ASP A 355 -5.39 -27.21 32.61
N MET A 356 -4.24 -27.72 33.03
CA MET A 356 -2.99 -27.61 32.26
C MET A 356 -3.05 -28.33 30.90
N GLN A 357 -4.01 -29.25 30.68
CA GLN A 357 -4.21 -29.89 29.38
C GLN A 357 -4.75 -28.92 28.32
N GLN A 358 -5.29 -27.76 28.74
CA GLN A 358 -5.70 -26.71 27.82
C GLN A 358 -4.50 -25.97 27.20
N ILE A 359 -3.32 -26.05 27.82
CA ILE A 359 -2.10 -25.40 27.32
C ILE A 359 -1.36 -26.38 26.41
N GLU A 360 -1.80 -26.42 25.14
CA GLU A 360 -1.24 -27.32 24.13
C GLU A 360 -0.36 -26.56 23.13
N GLU A 361 0.96 -26.65 23.33
CA GLU A 361 1.94 -25.88 22.57
C GLU A 361 1.81 -26.08 21.05
N ALA A 362 1.63 -27.31 20.58
CA ALA A 362 1.54 -27.61 19.15
C ALA A 362 0.36 -26.89 18.47
N SER A 363 -0.81 -26.91 19.12
CA SER A 363 -2.01 -26.24 18.64
C SER A 363 -1.84 -24.72 18.59
N LEU A 364 -1.19 -24.14 19.63
CA LEU A 364 -0.91 -22.71 19.68
C LEU A 364 0.10 -22.27 18.61
N GLN A 365 1.18 -23.03 18.40
CA GLN A 365 2.17 -22.73 17.36
C GLN A 365 1.56 -22.83 15.96
N LYS A 366 0.69 -23.82 15.73
CA LYS A 366 -0.07 -23.93 14.48
C LYS A 366 -0.98 -22.71 14.27
N ALA A 367 -1.75 -22.32 15.28
CA ALA A 367 -2.62 -21.15 15.22
C ALA A 367 -1.85 -19.85 14.92
N ILE A 368 -0.69 -19.66 15.55
CA ILE A 368 0.20 -18.52 15.27
C ILE A 368 0.70 -18.55 13.82
N ALA A 369 1.11 -19.73 13.32
CA ALA A 369 1.65 -19.88 11.97
C ALA A 369 0.59 -19.70 10.87
N ASP A 370 -0.66 -20.11 11.12
CA ASP A 370 -1.76 -20.01 10.17
C ASP A 370 -2.34 -18.59 10.07
N HIS A 371 -2.14 -17.77 11.10
CA HIS A 371 -2.66 -16.38 11.19
C HIS A 371 -1.54 -15.35 11.35
N PRO A 372 -0.57 -15.30 10.42
CA PRO A 372 0.51 -14.33 10.48
C PRO A 372 -0.07 -12.92 10.40
N GLU A 373 0.52 -12.00 11.16
CA GLU A 373 0.09 -10.59 11.26
C GLU A 373 -1.28 -10.36 11.91
N PHE A 374 -2.15 -11.36 12.08
CA PHE A 374 -3.37 -11.24 12.91
C PHE A 374 -3.08 -11.56 14.37
N VAL A 375 -2.33 -12.63 14.64
CA VAL A 375 -1.84 -12.96 15.99
C VAL A 375 -0.56 -12.16 16.26
N VAL A 376 -0.68 -11.15 17.12
CA VAL A 376 0.39 -10.18 17.40
C VAL A 376 1.07 -10.40 18.76
N GLY A 377 0.62 -11.40 19.51
CA GLY A 377 1.13 -11.73 20.83
C GLY A 377 0.44 -12.95 21.42
N ILE A 378 0.82 -13.30 22.64
CA ILE A 378 0.14 -14.31 23.45
C ILE A 378 -0.29 -13.71 24.80
N LYS A 379 -1.35 -14.28 25.39
CA LYS A 379 -1.94 -13.80 26.65
C LYS A 379 -1.93 -14.90 27.71
N ALA A 380 -1.49 -14.55 28.92
CA ALA A 380 -1.62 -15.37 30.11
C ALA A 380 -2.31 -14.59 31.24
N ARG A 381 -3.37 -15.14 31.84
CA ARG A 381 -4.08 -14.49 32.97
C ARG A 381 -3.67 -15.12 34.30
N MET A 382 -2.72 -14.48 34.98
CA MET A 382 -2.08 -15.00 36.19
C MET A 382 -2.75 -14.46 37.46
N SER A 383 -4.01 -14.87 37.70
CA SER A 383 -4.77 -14.52 38.89
C SER A 383 -5.52 -15.73 39.47
N LYS A 384 -5.88 -15.65 40.77
CA LYS A 384 -6.43 -16.78 41.56
C LYS A 384 -7.63 -17.45 40.90
N SER A 385 -8.58 -16.65 40.42
CA SER A 385 -9.79 -17.17 39.80
C SER A 385 -9.51 -17.90 38.49
N VAL A 386 -8.35 -17.63 37.88
CA VAL A 386 -7.96 -18.21 36.59
C VAL A 386 -7.10 -19.45 36.75
N VAL A 387 -6.00 -19.34 37.50
CA VAL A 387 -5.01 -20.44 37.65
C VAL A 387 -5.39 -21.43 38.73
N VAL A 388 -6.29 -21.05 39.64
CA VAL A 388 -6.74 -21.85 40.79
C VAL A 388 -5.55 -22.34 41.62
N GLU A 389 -5.15 -23.60 41.48
CA GLU A 389 -4.05 -24.21 42.25
C GLU A 389 -2.73 -24.30 41.46
N ASN A 390 -2.73 -24.01 40.15
CA ASN A 390 -1.55 -24.22 39.29
C ASN A 390 -0.43 -23.20 39.52
N GLY A 391 -0.69 -22.15 40.31
CA GLY A 391 0.29 -21.11 40.62
C GLY A 391 0.95 -20.55 39.36
N ILE A 392 2.29 -20.48 39.38
CA ILE A 392 3.10 -19.86 38.32
C ILE A 392 3.28 -20.76 37.08
N THR A 393 2.91 -22.03 37.16
CA THR A 393 3.18 -23.05 36.12
C THR A 393 2.64 -22.67 34.73
N PRO A 394 1.42 -22.09 34.58
CA PRO A 394 0.94 -21.61 33.29
C PRO A 394 1.85 -20.54 32.67
N LEU A 395 2.43 -19.65 33.48
CA LEU A 395 3.35 -18.62 32.98
C LEU A 395 4.66 -19.23 32.49
N VAL A 396 5.20 -20.24 33.17
CA VAL A 396 6.40 -20.97 32.71
C VAL A 396 6.15 -21.56 31.32
N LYS A 397 4.97 -22.18 31.10
CA LYS A 397 4.56 -22.66 29.78
C LYS A 397 4.38 -21.54 28.76
N ALA A 398 3.80 -20.42 29.16
CA ALA A 398 3.69 -19.24 28.30
C ALA A 398 5.07 -18.76 27.83
N LYS A 399 6.08 -18.73 28.71
CA LYS A 399 7.46 -18.37 28.37
C LYS A 399 8.12 -19.37 27.41
N GLU A 400 7.84 -20.67 27.55
CA GLU A 400 8.28 -21.69 26.59
C GLU A 400 7.69 -21.46 25.19
N ILE A 401 6.38 -21.22 25.12
CA ILE A 401 5.65 -20.91 23.87
C ILE A 401 6.20 -19.63 23.25
N GLN A 402 6.35 -18.58 24.06
CA GLN A 402 6.86 -17.28 23.64
C GLN A 402 8.25 -17.37 23.02
N LYS A 403 9.16 -18.13 23.66
CA LYS A 403 10.53 -18.30 23.16
C LYS A 403 10.56 -18.92 21.76
N LYS A 404 9.58 -19.77 21.43
CA LYS A 404 9.46 -20.41 20.12
C LYS A 404 8.79 -19.50 19.08
N SER A 405 7.76 -18.75 19.47
CA SER A 405 7.03 -17.87 18.55
C SER A 405 7.73 -16.54 18.30
N GLY A 406 8.53 -16.04 19.25
CA GLY A 406 9.15 -14.71 19.21
C GLY A 406 8.16 -13.57 19.41
N LEU A 407 6.91 -13.86 19.77
CA LEU A 407 5.86 -12.87 19.95
C LEU A 407 5.88 -12.21 21.34
N PRO A 408 5.37 -10.98 21.48
CA PRO A 408 5.11 -10.37 22.79
C PRO A 408 4.20 -11.23 23.68
N LEU A 409 4.46 -11.24 24.98
CA LEU A 409 3.62 -11.89 25.99
C LEU A 409 2.98 -10.83 26.89
N MET A 410 1.65 -10.80 26.94
CA MET A 410 0.91 -10.00 27.89
C MET A 410 0.45 -10.86 29.07
N VAL A 411 0.76 -10.41 30.28
CA VAL A 411 0.41 -11.06 31.54
C VAL A 411 -0.57 -10.20 32.32
N HIS A 412 -1.78 -10.72 32.50
CA HIS A 412 -2.76 -10.15 33.42
C HIS A 412 -2.35 -10.52 34.85
N ILE A 413 -2.34 -9.52 35.73
CA ILE A 413 -2.12 -9.70 37.18
C ILE A 413 -3.42 -9.42 37.94
N GLY A 414 -3.64 -10.16 39.01
CA GLY A 414 -4.80 -10.02 39.88
C GLY A 414 -4.53 -10.68 41.23
N ASN A 415 -5.57 -11.16 41.93
CA ASN A 415 -5.41 -11.76 43.26
C ASN A 415 -4.44 -12.97 43.29
N ASN A 416 -3.71 -13.13 44.39
CA ASN A 416 -2.86 -14.30 44.67
C ASN A 416 -3.67 -15.59 44.82
N PRO A 417 -3.14 -16.76 44.39
CA PRO A 417 -1.94 -16.97 43.56
C PRO A 417 -2.18 -16.56 42.08
N SER A 418 -1.17 -16.18 41.30
CA SER A 418 0.28 -16.20 41.55
C SER A 418 0.82 -14.90 42.14
N ASN A 419 1.89 -14.99 42.94
CA ASN A 419 2.57 -13.82 43.47
C ASN A 419 3.21 -13.00 42.35
N LEU A 420 2.93 -11.70 42.34
CA LEU A 420 3.48 -10.76 41.38
C LEU A 420 5.01 -10.75 41.38
N ASP A 421 5.64 -10.98 42.53
CA ASP A 421 7.11 -11.03 42.61
C ASP A 421 7.68 -12.16 41.73
N ASP A 422 7.08 -13.35 41.80
CA ASP A 422 7.47 -14.52 41.00
C ASP A 422 7.14 -14.32 39.51
N ILE A 423 5.99 -13.69 39.21
CA ILE A 423 5.63 -13.31 37.84
C ILE A 423 6.71 -12.37 37.28
N ALA A 424 6.99 -11.28 37.98
CA ALA A 424 7.90 -10.23 37.53
C ALA A 424 9.32 -10.77 37.27
N ASP A 425 9.83 -11.65 38.14
CA ASP A 425 11.16 -12.24 37.99
C ASP A 425 11.29 -13.20 36.79
N LEU A 426 10.17 -13.75 36.28
CA LEU A 426 10.15 -14.54 35.03
C LEU A 426 10.05 -13.69 33.75
N LEU A 427 9.60 -12.44 33.86
CA LEU A 427 9.41 -11.59 32.70
C LEU A 427 10.73 -11.02 32.16
N THR A 428 10.81 -10.98 30.83
CA THR A 428 11.94 -10.49 30.04
C THR A 428 11.56 -9.25 29.25
N LYS A 429 12.55 -8.61 28.63
CA LYS A 429 12.35 -7.41 27.80
C LYS A 429 11.20 -7.60 26.79
N GLY A 430 10.28 -6.64 26.74
CA GLY A 430 9.14 -6.64 25.82
C GLY A 430 7.91 -7.39 26.33
N ASP A 431 8.00 -8.13 27.45
CA ASP A 431 6.80 -8.66 28.11
C ASP A 431 5.99 -7.51 28.72
N ILE A 432 4.67 -7.70 28.78
CA ILE A 432 3.73 -6.66 29.18
C ILE A 432 3.02 -7.11 30.46
N ILE A 433 3.11 -6.31 31.52
CA ILE A 433 2.24 -6.43 32.70
C ILE A 433 1.05 -5.49 32.48
N THR A 434 -0.13 -6.06 32.25
CA THR A 434 -1.39 -5.29 32.20
C THR A 434 -2.05 -5.23 33.57
N HIS A 435 -2.96 -4.28 33.79
CA HIS A 435 -3.57 -4.00 35.09
C HIS A 435 -2.53 -3.49 36.09
N CYS A 436 -1.53 -2.75 35.60
CA CYS A 436 -0.40 -2.31 36.42
C CYS A 436 -0.83 -1.44 37.60
N PHE A 437 -1.96 -0.74 37.51
CA PHE A 437 -2.51 0.12 38.56
C PHE A 437 -3.75 -0.47 39.27
N ASN A 438 -3.88 -1.79 39.33
CA ASN A 438 -4.98 -2.43 40.05
C ASN A 438 -4.94 -2.15 41.57
N GLY A 439 -6.13 -2.08 42.18
CA GLY A 439 -6.33 -1.80 43.61
C GLY A 439 -6.15 -3.00 44.54
N ARG A 440 -5.83 -4.19 44.01
CA ARG A 440 -5.80 -5.44 44.79
C ARG A 440 -4.48 -5.60 45.57
N PRO A 441 -4.40 -6.50 46.57
CA PRO A 441 -3.16 -6.68 47.35
C PRO A 441 -1.94 -7.10 46.52
N ASN A 442 -2.16 -7.85 45.43
CA ASN A 442 -1.11 -8.31 44.53
C ASN A 442 -0.87 -7.28 43.40
N ARG A 443 -0.25 -6.16 43.75
CA ARG A 443 -0.04 -4.97 42.90
C ARG A 443 1.42 -4.54 42.89
N ILE A 444 1.75 -3.61 41.98
CA ILE A 444 3.14 -3.17 41.76
C ILE A 444 3.76 -2.42 42.95
N LEU A 445 2.93 -1.85 43.83
CA LEU A 445 3.36 -1.10 45.01
C LEU A 445 3.38 -2.00 46.25
N ASP A 446 4.30 -1.73 47.17
CA ASP A 446 4.30 -2.27 48.53
C ASP A 446 3.35 -1.50 49.46
N ASP A 447 3.23 -1.95 50.71
CA ASP A 447 2.35 -1.33 51.71
C ASP A 447 2.79 0.09 52.11
N ASN A 448 4.05 0.46 51.83
CA ASN A 448 4.58 1.82 52.05
C ASN A 448 4.34 2.73 50.84
N GLY A 449 3.74 2.22 49.76
CA GLY A 449 3.50 2.97 48.53
C GLY A 449 4.75 3.12 47.65
N ASN A 450 5.79 2.32 47.87
CA ASN A 450 6.97 2.27 47.02
C ASN A 450 6.82 1.17 45.96
N LEU A 451 7.54 1.31 44.84
CA LEU A 451 7.58 0.27 43.82
C LEU A 451 8.29 -0.99 44.38
N LYS A 452 7.67 -2.16 44.26
CA LYS A 452 8.27 -3.43 44.69
C LYS A 452 9.63 -3.66 44.03
N PRO A 453 10.64 -4.22 44.74
CA PRO A 453 11.96 -4.48 44.17
C PRO A 453 11.93 -5.42 42.95
N SER A 454 11.03 -6.41 42.93
CA SER A 454 10.80 -7.32 41.79
C SER A 454 10.38 -6.55 40.54
N ILE A 455 9.43 -5.62 40.69
CA ILE A 455 8.95 -4.75 39.62
C ILE A 455 10.05 -3.78 39.18
N GLN A 456 10.78 -3.15 40.09
CA GLN A 456 11.93 -2.31 39.73
C GLN A 456 12.94 -3.07 38.85
N ARG A 457 13.28 -4.31 39.22
CA ARG A 457 14.16 -5.16 38.39
C ARG A 457 13.53 -5.51 37.05
N ALA A 458 12.22 -5.79 37.00
CA ALA A 458 11.51 -6.08 35.76
C ALA A 458 11.50 -4.89 34.79
N LEU A 459 11.19 -3.68 35.29
CA LEU A 459 11.23 -2.46 34.49
C LEU A 459 12.66 -2.17 34.00
N ALA A 460 13.67 -2.38 34.84
CA ALA A 460 15.08 -2.23 34.44
C ALA A 460 15.49 -3.23 33.33
N ARG A 461 14.84 -4.40 33.24
CA ARG A 461 15.02 -5.35 32.12
C ARG A 461 14.28 -4.92 30.85
N GLY A 462 13.38 -3.93 30.92
CA GLY A 462 12.53 -3.48 29.82
C GLY A 462 11.20 -4.24 29.73
N VAL A 463 10.67 -4.71 30.87
CA VAL A 463 9.26 -5.12 30.98
C VAL A 463 8.38 -3.87 30.92
N ILE A 464 7.25 -3.99 30.25
CA ILE A 464 6.36 -2.90 29.88
C ILE A 464 5.16 -2.87 30.81
N LEU A 465 4.72 -1.68 31.20
CA LEU A 465 3.48 -1.47 31.96
C LEU A 465 2.34 -1.04 31.04
N ASP A 466 1.29 -1.87 31.01
CA ASP A 466 0.01 -1.57 30.38
C ASP A 466 -1.06 -1.29 31.45
N VAL A 467 -1.90 -0.28 31.19
CA VAL A 467 -2.97 0.11 32.10
C VAL A 467 -4.02 -0.98 32.21
N GLY A 468 -4.61 -1.43 31.09
CA GLY A 468 -5.74 -2.36 31.05
C GLY A 468 -6.80 -2.02 32.09
N HIS A 469 -7.50 -0.90 31.94
CA HIS A 469 -8.31 -0.35 33.03
C HIS A 469 -9.31 -1.36 33.61
N GLY A 470 -10.11 -1.98 32.74
CA GLY A 470 -11.05 -3.03 33.05
C GLY A 470 -12.18 -2.59 33.99
N GLY A 471 -13.07 -3.53 34.29
CA GLY A 471 -14.10 -3.32 35.32
C GLY A 471 -13.57 -3.39 36.75
N GLU A 472 -12.39 -3.98 36.98
CA GLU A 472 -11.87 -4.34 38.31
C GLU A 472 -10.36 -4.06 38.49
N SER A 473 -9.72 -3.37 37.54
CA SER A 473 -8.26 -3.43 37.36
C SER A 473 -7.54 -2.09 37.43
N PHE A 474 -8.22 -1.01 37.82
CA PHE A 474 -7.63 0.32 37.94
C PHE A 474 -8.09 1.04 39.20
N SER A 475 -7.14 1.58 39.96
CA SER A 475 -7.37 2.40 41.14
C SER A 475 -6.65 3.74 41.02
N PHE A 476 -7.39 4.86 41.19
CA PHE A 476 -6.81 6.19 41.22
C PHE A 476 -5.73 6.31 42.29
N LYS A 477 -5.95 5.73 43.49
CA LYS A 477 -4.99 5.80 44.60
C LYS A 477 -3.65 5.17 44.22
N VAL A 478 -3.68 4.01 43.55
CA VAL A 478 -2.47 3.30 43.10
C VAL A 478 -1.80 4.05 41.95
N ALA A 479 -2.56 4.47 40.95
CA ALA A 479 -2.05 5.22 39.81
C ALA A 479 -1.39 6.54 40.26
N GLU A 480 -2.10 7.39 41.01
CA GLU A 480 -1.58 8.65 41.53
C GLU A 480 -0.31 8.44 42.36
N GLN A 481 -0.26 7.40 43.21
CA GLN A 481 0.94 7.10 43.99
C GLN A 481 2.11 6.64 43.12
N ALA A 482 1.87 5.76 42.14
CA ALA A 482 2.90 5.31 41.20
C ALA A 482 3.49 6.50 40.42
N LEU A 483 2.64 7.44 39.98
CA LEU A 483 3.06 8.65 39.28
C LEU A 483 3.90 9.58 40.18
N ARG A 484 3.54 9.75 41.46
CA ARG A 484 4.32 10.56 42.41
C ARG A 484 5.74 10.05 42.60
N ILE A 485 5.95 8.73 42.50
CA ILE A 485 7.28 8.11 42.61
C ILE A 485 7.96 7.92 41.24
N GLY A 486 7.43 8.52 40.18
CA GLY A 486 8.02 8.51 38.84
C GLY A 486 7.82 7.21 38.04
N THR A 487 6.83 6.40 38.41
CA THR A 487 6.45 5.18 37.66
C THR A 487 5.25 5.48 36.76
N TYR A 488 5.47 5.48 35.44
CA TYR A 488 4.46 5.79 34.43
C TYR A 488 4.11 4.52 33.63
N PRO A 489 2.88 4.37 33.11
CA PRO A 489 2.57 3.33 32.15
C PRO A 489 3.27 3.62 30.82
N ASP A 490 3.66 2.56 30.11
CA ASP A 490 4.21 2.66 28.76
C ASP A 490 3.10 2.83 27.72
N ILE A 491 1.98 2.13 27.90
CA ILE A 491 0.79 2.20 27.06
C ILE A 491 -0.47 2.35 27.92
N ILE A 492 -1.50 2.98 27.36
CA ILE A 492 -2.81 3.15 27.99
C ILE A 492 -3.79 2.31 27.19
N SER A 493 -4.48 1.39 27.86
CA SER A 493 -5.50 0.53 27.26
C SER A 493 -6.71 0.38 28.17
N SER A 494 -7.84 -0.04 27.60
CA SER A 494 -9.12 0.02 28.28
C SER A 494 -9.51 -1.26 29.01
N ASP A 495 -9.10 -2.44 28.51
CA ASP A 495 -9.72 -3.73 28.87
C ASP A 495 -11.26 -3.64 28.78
N ILE A 496 -11.72 -3.05 27.67
CA ILE A 496 -13.15 -2.83 27.40
C ILE A 496 -13.82 -4.11 26.90
N TYR A 497 -15.06 -4.28 27.34
CA TYR A 497 -16.00 -5.30 26.90
C TYR A 497 -17.43 -4.80 27.12
N HIS A 498 -18.43 -5.50 26.57
CA HIS A 498 -19.81 -5.02 26.51
C HIS A 498 -20.35 -4.47 27.84
N LYS A 499 -20.17 -5.21 28.94
CA LYS A 499 -20.71 -4.80 30.25
C LYS A 499 -20.09 -3.50 30.76
N ASN A 500 -18.76 -3.35 30.71
CA ASN A 500 -18.10 -2.16 31.26
C ASN A 500 -18.20 -0.95 30.32
N ARG A 501 -18.32 -1.18 29.00
CA ARG A 501 -18.63 -0.14 28.01
C ARG A 501 -19.97 0.52 28.25
N ILE A 502 -20.99 -0.28 28.53
CA ILE A 502 -22.35 0.23 28.73
C ILE A 502 -22.55 0.80 30.14
N ASN A 503 -22.04 0.10 31.16
CA ASN A 503 -22.36 0.43 32.56
C ASN A 503 -21.25 1.20 33.29
N GLY A 504 -20.10 1.42 32.64
CA GLY A 504 -18.89 1.90 33.29
C GLY A 504 -18.12 0.79 34.02
N PRO A 505 -16.93 1.09 34.57
CA PRO A 505 -16.27 2.41 34.61
C PRO A 505 -15.44 2.73 33.35
N VAL A 506 -15.55 1.91 32.29
CA VAL A 506 -14.77 2.02 31.05
C VAL A 506 -15.70 2.22 29.87
N TYR A 507 -16.14 3.46 29.63
CA TYR A 507 -17.07 3.77 28.53
C TYR A 507 -16.40 3.77 27.15
N SER A 508 -15.13 4.15 27.07
CA SER A 508 -14.32 4.21 25.85
C SER A 508 -12.84 4.39 26.18
N LEU A 509 -11.95 4.19 25.20
CA LEU A 509 -10.53 4.55 25.37
C LEU A 509 -10.37 6.06 25.65
N ALA A 510 -11.18 6.92 25.02
CA ALA A 510 -11.19 8.38 25.27
C ALA A 510 -11.50 8.71 26.74
N PHE A 511 -12.43 7.97 27.35
CA PHE A 511 -12.76 8.12 28.76
C PHE A 511 -11.59 7.72 29.66
N VAL A 512 -10.89 6.62 29.34
CA VAL A 512 -9.68 6.20 30.07
C VAL A 512 -8.56 7.22 29.90
N MET A 513 -8.30 7.71 28.69
CA MET A 513 -7.33 8.78 28.40
C MET A 513 -7.62 10.04 29.22
N THR A 514 -8.89 10.40 29.38
CA THR A 514 -9.33 11.54 30.19
C THR A 514 -8.95 11.39 31.68
N LYS A 515 -8.92 10.17 32.22
CA LYS A 515 -8.40 9.90 33.58
C LYS A 515 -6.91 10.23 33.71
N PHE A 516 -6.11 9.91 32.69
CA PHE A 516 -4.69 10.25 32.68
C PHE A 516 -4.43 11.74 32.47
N LEU A 517 -5.28 12.42 31.69
CA LEU A 517 -5.27 13.87 31.58
C LEU A 517 -5.51 14.53 32.94
N PHE A 518 -6.51 14.06 33.70
CA PHE A 518 -6.76 14.50 35.07
C PHE A 518 -5.55 14.27 35.99
N MET A 519 -4.88 13.12 35.88
CA MET A 519 -3.69 12.80 36.69
C MET A 519 -2.41 13.55 36.25
N GLY A 520 -2.50 14.47 35.29
CA GLY A 520 -1.41 15.39 34.93
C GLY A 520 -0.55 14.95 33.76
N PHE A 521 -0.97 13.96 32.96
CA PHE A 521 -0.29 13.65 31.70
C PHE A 521 -0.51 14.77 30.68
N SER A 522 0.54 15.10 29.92
CA SER A 522 0.35 15.93 28.74
C SER A 522 -0.43 15.17 27.66
N ILE A 523 -1.17 15.90 26.83
CA ILE A 523 -1.91 15.33 25.70
C ILE A 523 -0.98 14.51 24.80
N GLN A 524 0.22 15.01 24.52
CA GLN A 524 1.20 14.30 23.68
C GLN A 524 1.62 12.95 24.29
N GLN A 525 1.86 12.89 25.61
CA GLN A 525 2.19 11.62 26.27
C GLN A 525 1.05 10.62 26.14
N ILE A 526 -0.20 11.05 26.32
CA ILE A 526 -1.38 10.19 26.21
C ILE A 526 -1.51 9.67 24.77
N ILE A 527 -1.45 10.57 23.78
CA ILE A 527 -1.53 10.19 22.36
C ILE A 527 -0.42 9.21 21.99
N ASP A 528 0.82 9.44 22.45
CA ASP A 528 1.93 8.52 22.20
C ASP A 528 1.67 7.12 22.77
N CYS A 529 1.06 7.03 23.96
CA CYS A 529 0.72 5.76 24.63
C CYS A 529 -0.36 4.96 23.89
N VAL A 530 -1.27 5.63 23.18
CA VAL A 530 -2.37 5.00 22.42
C VAL A 530 -2.13 4.98 20.90
N THR A 531 -0.93 5.35 20.44
CA THR A 531 -0.57 5.33 19.00
C THR A 531 0.79 4.66 18.82
N LYS A 532 1.87 5.42 18.64
CA LYS A 532 3.19 4.90 18.27
C LYS A 532 3.74 3.88 19.26
N LYS A 533 3.59 4.10 20.58
CA LYS A 533 4.10 3.14 21.57
C LYS A 533 3.36 1.81 21.53
N ALA A 534 2.04 1.84 21.39
CA ALA A 534 1.23 0.64 21.25
C ALA A 534 1.56 -0.09 19.94
N ALA A 535 1.71 0.65 18.84
CA ALA A 535 2.10 0.09 17.55
C ALA A 535 3.48 -0.57 17.58
N ASP A 536 4.49 0.12 18.12
CA ASP A 536 5.87 -0.37 18.20
C ASP A 536 5.96 -1.64 19.06
N LEU A 537 5.32 -1.63 20.24
CA LEU A 537 5.35 -2.73 21.19
C LEU A 537 4.70 -4.01 20.65
N LEU A 538 3.60 -3.86 19.93
CA LEU A 538 2.85 -4.97 19.34
C LEU A 538 3.26 -5.25 17.88
N HIS A 539 4.32 -4.58 17.40
CA HIS A 539 4.86 -4.72 16.04
C HIS A 539 3.81 -4.50 14.93
N LEU A 540 2.87 -3.57 15.14
CA LEU A 540 1.80 -3.23 14.20
C LEU A 540 2.34 -2.37 13.06
N LYS A 541 2.82 -3.04 12.01
CA LYS A 541 3.43 -2.38 10.84
C LYS A 541 2.48 -1.38 10.19
N GLY A 542 2.99 -0.18 9.90
CA GLY A 542 2.27 0.86 9.18
C GLY A 542 1.23 1.62 10.00
N LYS A 543 1.13 1.40 11.32
CA LYS A 543 0.15 2.02 12.22
C LYS A 543 0.82 2.87 13.30
N GLY A 544 0.06 3.75 13.94
CA GLY A 544 0.52 4.55 15.09
C GLY A 544 1.30 5.83 14.75
N TYR A 545 1.53 6.11 13.47
CA TYR A 545 2.31 7.27 13.00
C TYR A 545 1.56 8.06 11.93
N LEU A 546 1.81 9.39 11.86
CA LEU A 546 1.31 10.30 10.82
C LEU A 546 2.39 10.61 9.78
N ASP A 547 3.05 9.56 9.26
CA ASP A 547 4.14 9.71 8.29
C ASP A 547 3.76 9.16 6.92
N VAL A 548 4.41 9.67 5.87
CA VAL A 548 4.22 9.17 4.50
C VAL A 548 4.53 7.67 4.44
N GLY A 549 3.65 6.91 3.79
CA GLY A 549 3.73 5.46 3.66
C GLY A 549 2.98 4.68 4.75
N MET A 550 2.58 5.33 5.85
CA MET A 550 1.74 4.73 6.88
C MET A 550 0.30 4.55 6.39
N HIS A 551 -0.43 3.65 7.05
CA HIS A 551 -1.84 3.43 6.77
C HIS A 551 -2.64 4.69 7.08
N ALA A 552 -3.68 4.94 6.29
CA ALA A 552 -4.61 6.05 6.48
C ALA A 552 -5.60 5.77 7.61
N ASP A 553 -5.06 5.49 8.79
CA ASP A 553 -5.79 5.32 10.04
C ASP A 553 -5.64 6.62 10.87
N PHE A 554 -6.74 7.31 11.13
CA PHE A 554 -6.75 8.59 11.83
C PHE A 554 -7.82 8.62 12.91
N THR A 555 -7.53 9.30 14.01
CA THR A 555 -8.56 9.72 14.98
C THR A 555 -8.65 11.23 14.96
N ILE A 556 -9.85 11.72 14.65
CA ILE A 556 -10.21 13.14 14.74
C ILE A 556 -10.98 13.33 16.03
N PHE A 557 -10.52 14.26 16.86
CA PHE A 557 -11.06 14.47 18.20
C PHE A 557 -11.00 15.94 18.60
N ASP A 558 -11.72 16.25 19.66
CA ASP A 558 -11.74 17.53 20.34
C ASP A 558 -11.27 17.37 21.79
N LEU A 559 -10.80 18.47 22.37
CA LEU A 559 -10.44 18.58 23.78
C LEU A 559 -11.32 19.64 24.41
N LYS A 560 -12.41 19.20 25.04
CA LYS A 560 -13.36 20.12 25.68
C LYS A 560 -12.94 20.45 27.09
N GLU A 561 -13.03 21.72 27.45
CA GLU A 561 -12.96 22.19 28.83
C GLU A 561 -14.35 22.04 29.46
N GLU A 562 -14.55 20.93 30.18
CA GLU A 562 -15.81 20.57 30.80
C GLU A 562 -15.56 19.77 32.08
N ARG A 563 -16.30 20.10 33.14
CA ARG A 563 -16.24 19.33 34.39
C ARG A 563 -16.80 17.92 34.14
N THR A 564 -15.93 16.93 34.21
CA THR A 564 -16.26 15.52 33.91
C THR A 564 -16.05 14.66 35.15
N GLU A 565 -17.06 13.87 35.52
CA GLU A 565 -16.94 12.87 36.58
C GLU A 565 -16.21 11.62 36.07
N LEU A 566 -15.19 11.19 36.79
CA LEU A 566 -14.32 10.08 36.42
C LEU A 566 -14.32 9.06 37.55
N SER A 567 -14.90 7.88 37.32
CA SER A 567 -14.91 6.77 38.27
C SER A 567 -13.83 5.74 37.95
N ASP A 568 -13.21 5.14 38.96
CA ASP A 568 -12.33 3.98 38.79
C ASP A 568 -13.04 2.65 39.05
N ALA A 569 -12.28 1.55 39.05
CA ALA A 569 -12.80 0.21 39.28
C ALA A 569 -13.13 -0.10 40.75
N GLU A 570 -12.69 0.74 41.68
CA GLU A 570 -12.96 0.64 43.13
C GLU A 570 -14.14 1.55 43.54
N GLY A 571 -14.77 2.25 42.59
CA GLY A 571 -15.86 3.18 42.82
C GLY A 571 -15.43 4.56 43.32
N GLU A 572 -14.13 4.84 43.33
CA GLU A 572 -13.62 6.16 43.68
C GLU A 572 -13.84 7.14 42.52
N VAL A 573 -14.19 8.38 42.87
CA VAL A 573 -14.53 9.43 41.90
C VAL A 573 -13.50 10.56 41.94
N ARG A 574 -13.20 11.10 40.76
CA ARG A 574 -12.45 12.33 40.53
C ARG A 574 -13.23 13.24 39.58
N PHE A 575 -12.90 14.53 39.59
CA PHE A 575 -13.51 15.50 38.68
C PHE A 575 -12.42 16.15 37.82
N GLY A 576 -12.39 15.78 36.54
CA GLY A 576 -11.55 16.42 35.53
C GLY A 576 -12.16 17.75 35.06
N SER A 577 -11.33 18.65 34.56
CA SER A 577 -11.75 19.91 33.91
C SER A 577 -11.70 19.85 32.39
N HIS A 578 -11.11 18.80 31.83
CA HIS A 578 -10.97 18.59 30.39
C HIS A 578 -11.34 17.16 30.04
N LYS A 579 -11.86 16.92 28.83
CA LYS A 579 -12.16 15.58 28.32
C LYS A 579 -11.77 15.42 26.86
N PHE A 580 -11.29 14.23 26.51
CA PHE A 580 -11.19 13.81 25.11
C PHE A 580 -12.58 13.50 24.59
N VAL A 581 -12.94 14.09 23.45
CA VAL A 581 -14.19 13.78 22.74
C VAL A 581 -13.83 13.32 21.35
N THR A 582 -14.14 12.07 21.03
CA THR A 582 -13.91 11.56 19.68
C THR A 582 -14.96 12.12 18.74
N VAL A 583 -14.57 12.41 17.50
CA VAL A 583 -15.50 12.88 16.48
C VAL A 583 -15.58 11.86 15.34
N VAL A 584 -14.44 11.47 14.77
CA VAL A 584 -14.41 10.53 13.63
C VAL A 584 -13.21 9.60 13.77
N ALA A 585 -13.42 8.30 13.55
CA ALA A 585 -12.36 7.35 13.22
C ALA A 585 -12.30 7.19 11.70
N ILE A 586 -11.11 7.27 11.12
CA ILE A 586 -10.87 6.92 9.72
C ILE A 586 -10.06 5.64 9.75
N VAL A 587 -10.56 4.57 9.12
CA VAL A 587 -9.90 3.28 9.04
C VAL A 587 -9.61 2.95 7.58
N GLY A 588 -8.33 2.84 7.22
CA GLY A 588 -7.90 2.62 5.84
C GLY A 588 -8.44 3.65 4.84
N GLY A 589 -8.66 4.90 5.27
CA GLY A 589 -9.25 5.97 4.46
C GLY A 589 -10.79 6.04 4.48
N THR A 590 -11.48 5.10 5.15
CA THR A 590 -12.94 5.12 5.29
C THR A 590 -13.34 5.77 6.61
N ALA A 591 -14.12 6.84 6.55
CA ALA A 591 -14.55 7.59 7.73
C ALA A 591 -15.78 6.97 8.42
N ILE A 592 -15.76 6.95 9.75
CA ILE A 592 -16.77 6.38 10.64
C ILE A 592 -17.04 7.41 11.73
N VAL A 593 -18.27 7.91 11.80
CA VAL A 593 -18.72 8.86 12.83
C VAL A 593 -18.70 8.17 14.19
N SER A 594 -18.20 8.86 15.21
CA SER A 594 -18.29 8.33 16.57
C SER A 594 -19.69 8.50 17.15
N THR A 595 -20.15 7.56 17.97
CA THR A 595 -21.50 7.60 18.57
C THR A 595 -21.72 8.79 19.49
N GLU A 596 -20.67 9.31 20.12
CA GLU A 596 -20.73 10.54 20.93
C GLU A 596 -20.93 11.81 20.08
N SER A 597 -20.58 11.77 18.79
CA SER A 597 -20.56 12.95 17.92
C SER A 597 -21.79 13.11 17.01
N GLU A 598 -22.62 12.07 16.84
CA GLU A 598 -23.82 12.12 15.98
C GLU A 598 -24.82 13.23 16.39
N SER A 599 -24.71 13.77 17.61
CA SER A 599 -25.58 14.83 18.13
C SER A 599 -24.97 16.23 18.11
N GLU A 600 -23.65 16.39 17.96
CA GLU A 600 -22.96 17.66 18.28
C GLU A 600 -22.03 18.20 17.19
N TYR A 601 -21.49 17.37 16.30
CA TYR A 601 -20.55 17.81 15.25
C TYR A 601 -21.12 17.59 13.84
N ALA A 602 -21.43 18.67 13.14
CA ALA A 602 -21.77 18.64 11.71
C ALA A 602 -20.47 18.61 10.87
N ILE A 603 -19.85 17.45 10.74
CA ILE A 603 -18.80 17.22 9.74
C ILE A 603 -19.47 16.67 8.48
N ASP A 604 -19.24 17.34 7.35
CA ASP A 604 -19.65 16.82 6.04
C ASP A 604 -18.72 15.66 5.69
N LEU A 605 -19.18 14.44 5.98
CA LEU A 605 -18.44 13.20 5.80
C LEU A 605 -18.67 12.63 4.42
#